data_AF-A0A268RIF2-F1
#
_entry.id   AF-A0A268RIF2-F1
#
_cell.length_a   1.000
_cell.length_b   1.000
_cell.length_c   1.000
_cell.angle_alpha   90.00
_cell.angle_beta   90.00
_cell.angle_gamma   90.00
#
_symmetry.space_group_name_H-M   'P 1'
#
loop_
_entity.id
_entity.type
_entity.pdbx_description
1 polymer ?
#
loop_
_entity_poly.entity_id
_entity_poly.type
_entity_poly.pdbx_seq_one_letter_code
_entity_poly.pdbx_strand_id
1 'polypeptide(L)'
;MAEQFRTVRTNIQFSSVDDELQTIIVTSSGPAEGKSTITGNLAVVFAQQGKRVLLIDSDLRKPTAHYTFRAENHVGLSNVLTRQASLDEAVKTTDQENLWVLT
;
A
#
# COMPACT_ATOMS: atom_id res chain seq x y z
N MET A 1 2.17 -15.89 10.44
CA MET A 1 2.29 -14.75 9.51
C MET A 1 1.07 -13.85 9.54
N ALA A 2 -0.11 -14.27 9.05
CA ALA A 2 -1.31 -13.40 8.99
C ALA A 2 -1.70 -12.77 10.35
N GLU A 3 -1.63 -13.54 11.45
CA GLU A 3 -2.00 -13.03 12.77
C GLU A 3 -1.08 -11.91 13.27
N GLN A 4 0.22 -11.98 12.95
CA GLN A 4 1.18 -10.95 13.34
C GLN A 4 0.86 -9.61 12.67
N PHE A 5 0.42 -9.62 11.41
CA PHE A 5 -0.01 -8.40 10.71
C PHE A 5 -1.32 -7.83 11.29
N ARG A 6 -2.23 -8.68 11.78
CA ARG A 6 -3.43 -8.22 12.51
C ARG A 6 -3.05 -7.54 13.82
N THR A 7 -2.08 -8.09 14.56
CA THR A 7 -1.55 -7.45 15.78
C THR A 7 -0.95 -6.08 15.46
N VAL A 8 -0.11 -5.97 14.42
CA VAL A 8 0.48 -4.69 13.99
C VAL A 8 -0.61 -3.68 13.62
N ARG A 9 -1.61 -4.08 12.82
CA ARG A 9 -2.76 -3.24 12.46
C ARG A 9 -3.51 -2.71 13.69
N THR A 10 -3.81 -3.59 14.64
CA THR A 10 -4.49 -3.23 15.89
C THR A 10 -3.67 -2.24 16.70
N ASN A 11 -2.36 -2.45 16.83
CA ASN A 11 -1.47 -1.53 17.55
C ASN A 11 -1.39 -0.15 16.86
N ILE A 12 -1.36 -0.13 15.52
CA ILE A 12 -1.42 1.12 14.76
C ILE A 12 -2.74 1.85 15.04
N GLN A 13 -3.88 1.15 14.99
CA GLN A 13 -5.19 1.75 15.31
C GLN A 13 -5.25 2.33 16.73
N PHE A 14 -4.61 1.69 17.72
CA PHE A 14 -4.54 2.23 19.09
C PHE A 14 -3.51 3.36 19.27
N SER A 15 -2.58 3.55 18.33
CA SER A 15 -1.57 4.62 18.44
C SER A 15 -2.13 6.01 18.16
N SER A 16 -3.32 6.11 17.56
CA SER A 16 -4.04 7.37 17.36
C SER A 16 -5.41 7.24 18.03
N VAL A 17 -5.50 7.73 19.26
CA VAL A 17 -6.68 7.62 20.12
C VAL A 17 -7.73 8.67 19.76
N ASP A 18 -7.28 9.85 19.29
CA ASP A 18 -8.14 11.00 19.08
C ASP A 18 -8.57 11.18 17.60
N ASP A 19 -7.80 10.67 16.64
CA ASP A 19 -8.04 10.84 15.20
C ASP A 19 -8.08 9.49 14.45
N GLU A 20 -8.92 9.41 13.42
CA GLU A 20 -8.89 8.24 12.53
C GLU A 20 -7.62 8.28 11.66
N LEU A 21 -6.75 7.29 11.83
CA LEU A 21 -5.55 7.12 10.99
C LEU A 21 -5.94 6.82 9.52
N GLN A 22 -5.73 7.81 8.66
CA GLN A 22 -6.03 7.70 7.22
C GLN A 22 -4.81 7.45 6.33
N THR A 23 -3.59 7.72 6.82
CA THR A 23 -2.36 7.59 6.01
C THR A 23 -1.20 7.10 6.86
N ILE A 24 -0.47 6.11 6.34
CA ILE A 24 0.67 5.48 7.00
C ILE A 24 1.82 5.44 6.00
N ILE A 25 2.99 5.93 6.41
CA ILE A 25 4.24 5.78 5.66
C ILE A 25 5.04 4.65 6.31
N VAL A 26 5.48 3.68 5.50
CA VAL A 26 6.37 2.60 5.94
C VAL A 26 7.75 2.82 5.33
N THR A 27 8.76 2.98 6.19
CA THR A 27 10.15 3.16 5.78
C THR A 27 11.08 2.31 6.66
N SER A 28 12.37 2.25 6.32
CA SER A 28 13.37 1.45 7.00
C SER A 28 14.77 1.98 6.70
N SER A 29 15.74 1.59 7.52
CA SER A 29 17.13 2.09 7.48
C SER A 29 17.90 1.69 6.22
N GLY A 30 17.58 0.54 5.63
CA GLY A 30 18.32 -0.03 4.51
C GLY A 30 17.44 -0.69 3.44
N PRO A 31 18.01 -1.00 2.26
CA PRO A 31 17.34 -1.82 1.26
C PRO A 31 17.13 -3.26 1.78
N ALA A 32 16.14 -3.97 1.22
CA ALA A 32 15.86 -5.39 1.51
C ALA A 32 15.45 -5.75 2.96
N GLU A 33 15.08 -4.78 3.80
CA GLU A 33 14.59 -5.01 5.18
C GLU A 33 13.09 -5.40 5.23
N GLY A 34 12.48 -5.76 4.10
CA GLY A 34 11.11 -6.28 4.06
C GLY A 34 9.98 -5.23 4.08
N LYS A 35 10.28 -3.93 3.92
CA LYS A 35 9.28 -2.84 3.85
C LYS A 35 8.10 -3.17 2.93
N SER A 36 8.37 -3.57 1.69
CA SER A 36 7.33 -3.85 0.70
C SER A 36 6.44 -5.02 1.13
N THR A 37 7.05 -6.06 1.71
CA THR A 37 6.33 -7.22 2.26
C THR A 37 5.43 -6.79 3.41
N ILE A 38 5.94 -5.98 4.35
CA ILE A 38 5.16 -5.49 5.49
C ILE A 38 4.02 -4.61 5.00
N THR A 39 4.30 -3.67 4.09
CA THR A 39 3.32 -2.71 3.56
C THR A 39 2.20 -3.44 2.81
N GLY A 40 2.53 -4.39 1.94
CA GLY A 40 1.55 -5.18 1.20
C GLY A 40 0.64 -5.99 2.13
N ASN A 41 1.21 -6.70 3.11
CA ASN A 41 0.42 -7.47 4.06
C ASN A 41 -0.43 -6.56 4.98
N LEU A 42 0.10 -5.40 5.38
CA LEU A 42 -0.63 -4.44 6.19
C LEU A 42 -1.85 -3.89 5.42
N ALA A 43 -1.67 -3.54 4.15
CA ALA A 43 -2.76 -3.09 3.29
C ALA A 43 -3.85 -4.16 3.14
N VAL A 44 -3.47 -5.43 2.95
CA VAL A 44 -4.42 -6.56 2.90
C VAL A 44 -5.21 -6.71 4.21
N VAL A 45 -4.56 -6.67 5.37
CA VAL A 45 -5.29 -6.84 6.65
C VAL A 45 -6.18 -5.65 7.02
N PHE A 46 -5.88 -4.45 6.52
CA PHE A 46 -6.81 -3.30 6.61
C PHE A 46 -7.99 -3.49 5.65
N ALA A 47 -7.75 -3.90 4.41
CA ALA A 47 -8.80 -4.14 3.42
C ALA A 47 -9.78 -5.25 3.86
N GLN A 48 -9.25 -6.33 4.47
CA GLN A 48 -10.05 -7.40 5.07
C GLN A 48 -10.94 -6.95 6.23
N GLN A 49 -10.68 -5.78 6.84
CA GLN A 49 -11.56 -5.16 7.84
C GLN A 49 -12.69 -4.32 7.20
N GLY A 50 -12.81 -4.34 5.87
CA GLY A 50 -13.78 -3.54 5.12
C GLY A 50 -13.36 -2.08 4.91
N LYS A 51 -12.11 -1.71 5.24
CA LYS A 51 -11.58 -0.38 4.93
C LYS A 51 -11.24 -0.30 3.45
N ARG A 52 -11.53 0.85 2.81
CA ARG A 52 -11.04 1.15 1.45
C ARG A 52 -9.57 1.54 1.54
N VAL A 53 -8.68 0.73 0.96
CA VAL A 53 -7.23 0.89 1.09
C VAL A 53 -6.61 1.14 -0.28
N LEU A 54 -5.84 2.21 -0.39
CA LEU A 54 -4.93 2.44 -1.51
C LEU A 54 -3.50 2.23 -1.03
N LEU A 55 -2.81 1.23 -1.59
CA LEU A 55 -1.37 1.05 -1.40
C LEU A 55 -0.64 1.84 -2.49
N ILE A 56 0.25 2.73 -2.07
CA ILE A 56 1.06 3.55 -2.98
C ILE A 56 2.52 3.07 -2.89
N ASP A 57 3.07 2.55 -3.98
CA ASP A 57 4.50 2.26 -4.09
C ASP A 57 5.24 3.56 -4.42
N SER A 58 5.93 4.11 -3.42
CA SER A 58 6.71 5.33 -3.56
C SER A 58 8.19 5.07 -3.85
N ASP A 59 8.62 3.80 -3.97
CA ASP A 59 9.96 3.46 -4.42
C ASP A 59 10.03 3.47 -5.96
N LEU A 60 10.24 4.66 -6.52
CA LEU A 60 10.36 4.86 -7.97
C LEU A 60 11.63 4.25 -8.58
N ARG A 61 12.57 3.73 -7.78
CA ARG A 61 13.82 3.13 -8.28
C ARG A 61 13.65 1.63 -8.50
N LYS A 62 12.99 0.95 -7.56
CA LYS A 62 12.75 -0.50 -7.60
C LYS A 62 11.34 -0.81 -7.08
N PRO A 63 10.28 -0.40 -7.82
CA PRO A 63 8.91 -0.69 -7.41
C PRO A 63 8.70 -2.21 -7.35
N THR A 64 7.97 -2.66 -6.34
CA THR A 64 7.77 -4.10 -6.06
C THR A 64 6.31 -4.46 -5.84
N ALA A 65 5.44 -3.48 -5.56
CA ALA A 65 4.04 -3.73 -5.30
C ALA A 65 3.31 -4.32 -6.52
N HIS A 66 3.65 -3.87 -7.74
CA HIS A 66 3.02 -4.39 -8.97
C HIS A 66 3.25 -5.88 -9.18
N TYR A 67 4.42 -6.42 -8.78
CA TYR A 67 4.67 -7.87 -8.80
C TYR A 67 3.83 -8.62 -7.78
N THR A 68 3.69 -8.06 -6.57
CA THR A 68 2.96 -8.68 -5.46
C THR A 68 1.47 -8.75 -5.75
N PHE A 69 0.90 -7.69 -6.33
CA PHE A 69 -0.52 -7.57 -6.62
C PHE A 69 -0.89 -7.86 -8.09
N ARG A 70 0.07 -8.34 -8.89
CA ARG A 70 -0.11 -8.69 -10.32
C ARG A 70 -0.74 -7.55 -11.13
N ALA A 71 -0.36 -6.32 -10.81
CA ALA A 71 -0.84 -5.12 -11.49
C ALA A 71 0.09 -4.75 -12.65
N GLU A 72 -0.47 -4.17 -13.71
CA GLU A 72 0.32 -3.53 -14.75
C GLU A 72 1.00 -2.27 -14.22
N ASN A 73 2.26 -2.04 -14.58
CA ASN A 73 3.05 -0.88 -14.13
C ASN A 73 3.49 0.02 -15.29
N HIS A 74 2.64 0.14 -16.33
CA HIS A 74 2.89 1.03 -17.47
C HIS A 74 2.48 2.48 -17.18
N VAL A 75 1.48 2.67 -16.33
CA VAL A 75 0.96 3.96 -15.90
C VAL A 75 0.81 3.94 -14.40
N GLY A 76 1.55 4.81 -13.71
CA GLY A 76 1.74 4.76 -12.28
C GLY A 76 1.95 6.11 -11.60
N LEU A 77 2.43 6.11 -10.36
CA LEU A 77 2.70 7.27 -9.52
C LEU A 77 3.58 8.30 -10.23
N SER A 78 4.64 7.85 -10.90
CA SER A 78 5.53 8.75 -11.64
C SER A 78 4.81 9.50 -12.77
N ASN A 79 3.88 8.85 -13.48
CA ASN A 79 3.09 9.46 -14.54
C ASN A 79 2.08 10.47 -13.98
N VAL A 80 1.45 10.15 -12.85
CA VAL A 80 0.54 11.08 -12.16
C VAL A 80 1.28 12.33 -11.72
N LEU A 81 2.44 12.17 -11.06
CA LEU A 81 3.25 13.29 -10.58
C LEU A 81 3.78 14.18 -11.71
N THR A 82 4.05 13.59 -12.88
CA THR A 82 4.49 14.31 -14.09
C THR A 82 3.33 14.80 -14.97
N ARG A 83 2.07 14.63 -14.52
CA ARG A 83 0.84 15.02 -15.24
C ARG A 83 0.69 14.36 -16.61
N GLN A 84 1.25 13.17 -16.78
CA GLN A 84 1.15 12.37 -18.01
C GLN A 84 -0.07 11.44 -17.99
N ALA A 85 -0.64 11.18 -16.82
CA ALA A 85 -1.86 10.41 -16.63
C ALA A 85 -2.67 10.95 -15.45
N SER A 86 -3.97 10.71 -15.45
CA SER A 86 -4.84 10.97 -14.31
C SER A 86 -4.64 9.92 -13.19
N LEU A 87 -5.08 10.26 -11.97
CA LEU A 87 -5.04 9.32 -10.85
C LEU A 87 -5.91 8.09 -11.13
N ASP A 88 -7.10 8.28 -11.68
CA ASP A 88 -8.05 7.19 -11.96
C ASP A 88 -7.51 6.20 -13.00
N GLU A 89 -6.74 6.67 -13.99
CA GLU A 89 -6.08 5.80 -14.97
C GLU A 89 -4.92 4.99 -14.36
N ALA A 90 -4.22 5.57 -13.37
CA ALA A 90 -3.03 5.00 -12.76
C ALA A 90 -3.37 4.01 -11.62
N VAL A 91 -4.47 4.20 -10.91
CA VAL A 91 -4.91 3.31 -9.83
C VAL A 91 -5.43 1.99 -10.41
N LYS A 92 -4.91 0.88 -9.90
CA LYS A 92 -5.29 -0.48 -10.33
C LYS A 92 -6.02 -1.22 -9.21
N THR A 93 -7.05 -1.97 -9.59
CA THR A 93 -7.72 -2.93 -8.69
C THR A 93 -6.84 -4.15 -8.46
N THR A 94 -6.99 -4.78 -7.30
CA THR A 94 -6.32 -6.06 -6.98
C THR A 94 -7.35 -7.17 -6.82
N ASP A 95 -6.88 -8.42 -6.72
CA ASP A 95 -7.73 -9.58 -6.38
C ASP A 95 -8.28 -9.52 -4.94
N GLN A 96 -7.74 -8.64 -4.09
CA GLN A 96 -8.22 -8.41 -2.74
C GLN A 96 -9.30 -7.32 -2.76
N GLU A 97 -10.50 -7.68 -2.30
CA GLU A 97 -11.61 -6.74 -2.13
C GLU A 97 -11.18 -5.55 -1.24
N ASN A 98 -11.64 -4.35 -1.60
CA ASN A 98 -11.33 -3.07 -0.95
C ASN A 98 -9.85 -2.66 -0.99
N LEU A 99 -9.02 -3.28 -1.83
CA LEU A 99 -7.62 -2.94 -2.02
C LEU A 99 -7.31 -2.52 -3.46
N TRP A 100 -6.76 -1.32 -3.59
CA TRP A 100 -6.22 -0.76 -4.82
C TRP A 100 -4.72 -0.50 -4.68
N VAL A 101 -4.02 -0.43 -5.81
CA VAL A 101 -2.59 -0.13 -5.87
C VAL A 101 -2.29 1.00 -6.84
N LEU A 102 -1.32 1.84 -6.50
CA LEU A 102 -0.71 2.85 -7.36
C LEU A 102 0.80 2.65 -7.32
N THR A 103 1.42 2.31 -8.44
CA THR A 103 2.82 1.83 -8.51
C THR A 103 3.75 2.77 -9.24
#